data_AF-A0A8T9Q2V5-F1
#
_entry.id   AF-A0A8T9Q2V5-F1
#
_cell.length_a   1.000
_cell.length_b   1.000
_cell.length_c   1.000
_cell.angle_alpha   90.00
_cell.angle_beta   90.00
_cell.angle_gamma   90.00
#
_symmetry.space_group_name_H-M   'P 1'
#
loop_
_entity.id
_entity.type
_entity.pdbx_description
1 polymer ?
#
loop_
_entity_poly.entity_id
_entity_poly.type
_entity_poly.pdbx_seq_one_letter_code
_entity_poly.pdbx_strand_id
1 'polypeptide(L)'
;MRNLIFPSLILLAAASKAMAQTDCARPEIQLLRNSQALPATAAALVTTATLRVAPAAGCPEQSYRFRHAEITLVRHGRPVLPIQLAEKPQLDLRPFQSHYQTGDQLRVFIAYQNIATVAPDGTLTPLLSAKDAKSRPGKLDLQTADSKGITYTLPLAKP
;
A
#
# COMPACT_ATOMS: atom_id res chain seq x y z
N MET A 1 62.91 38.45 -0.04
CA MET A 1 61.59 39.07 -0.34
C MET A 1 61.08 38.57 -1.69
N ARG A 2 60.07 37.70 -1.72
CA ARG A 2 58.94 37.82 -2.66
C ARG A 2 57.84 36.81 -2.33
N ASN A 3 56.80 37.35 -1.71
CA ASN A 3 55.44 36.83 -1.68
C ASN A 3 54.89 36.66 -3.10
N LEU A 4 54.14 35.58 -3.32
CA LEU A 4 53.12 35.40 -4.37
C LEU A 4 52.10 34.44 -3.74
N ILE A 5 51.11 34.92 -2.98
CA ILE A 5 49.75 35.32 -3.41
C ILE A 5 49.08 34.29 -4.34
N PHE A 6 48.04 33.68 -3.77
CA PHE A 6 47.04 32.75 -4.30
C PHE A 6 46.46 33.11 -5.66
N PRO A 7 45.91 32.10 -6.36
CA PRO A 7 44.55 32.23 -6.83
C PRO A 7 43.66 31.06 -6.37
N SER A 8 42.49 31.44 -5.89
CA SER A 8 41.37 30.63 -5.43
C SER A 8 40.77 29.79 -6.57
N LEU A 9 40.80 28.47 -6.43
CA LEU A 9 39.99 27.55 -7.24
C LEU A 9 38.72 27.20 -6.45
N ILE A 10 37.66 27.96 -6.73
CA ILE A 10 36.31 27.70 -6.26
C ILE A 10 35.77 26.52 -7.09
N LEU A 11 35.91 25.29 -6.56
CA LEU A 11 35.17 24.15 -7.09
C LEU A 11 33.70 24.28 -6.66
N LEU A 12 32.85 24.79 -7.55
CA LEU A 12 31.41 24.56 -7.51
C LEU A 12 31.15 23.08 -7.86
N ALA A 13 31.28 22.20 -6.88
CA ALA A 13 30.69 20.88 -6.97
C ALA A 13 29.17 21.07 -6.82
N ALA A 14 28.48 20.97 -7.95
CA ALA A 14 27.03 20.87 -8.01
C ALA A 14 26.57 19.82 -7.00
N ALA A 15 25.84 20.27 -5.97
CA ALA A 15 25.13 19.39 -5.08
C ALA A 15 24.05 18.67 -5.91
N SER A 16 24.41 17.53 -6.47
CA SER A 16 23.43 16.52 -6.85
C SER A 16 22.62 16.25 -5.58
N LYS A 17 21.39 16.75 -5.53
CA LYS A 17 20.41 16.32 -4.54
C LYS A 17 20.23 14.82 -4.77
N ALA A 18 21.03 14.02 -4.09
CA ALA A 18 20.68 12.64 -3.78
C ALA A 18 19.41 12.75 -2.95
N MET A 19 18.25 12.74 -3.61
CA MET A 19 16.98 12.63 -2.93
C MET A 19 17.07 11.32 -2.16
N ALA A 20 17.09 11.46 -0.84
CA ALA A 20 17.15 10.36 0.11
C ALA A 20 16.16 9.28 -0.32
N GLN A 21 16.66 8.04 -0.38
CA GLN A 21 15.91 6.83 -0.73
C GLN A 21 14.52 6.87 -0.09
N THR A 22 13.50 6.99 -0.92
CA THR A 22 12.15 6.53 -0.60
C THR A 22 12.27 5.07 -0.15
N ASP A 23 11.56 4.70 0.92
CA ASP A 23 11.50 3.34 1.46
C ASP A 23 10.77 2.42 0.46
N CYS A 24 11.44 2.07 -0.64
CA CYS A 24 10.92 1.22 -1.72
C CYS A 24 10.74 -0.24 -1.30
N ALA A 25 10.99 -0.57 -0.03
CA ALA A 25 10.74 -1.90 0.50
C ALA A 25 9.23 -2.17 0.65
N ARG A 26 8.39 -1.14 0.73
CA ARG A 26 6.96 -1.30 1.03
C ARG A 26 6.10 -1.00 -0.20
N PRO A 27 5.36 -2.00 -0.72
CA PRO A 27 4.37 -1.73 -1.75
C PRO A 27 3.16 -0.98 -1.16
N GLU A 28 2.32 -0.45 -2.04
CA GLU A 28 1.10 0.25 -1.70
C GLU A 28 -0.11 -0.43 -2.35
N ILE A 29 -1.27 -0.28 -1.71
CA ILE A 29 -2.54 -0.72 -2.28
C ILE A 29 -3.10 0.41 -3.15
N GLN A 30 -3.55 0.04 -4.35
CA GLN A 30 -4.31 0.89 -5.24
C GLN A 30 -5.69 0.29 -5.48
N LEU A 31 -6.72 1.13 -5.36
CA LEU A 31 -8.09 0.78 -5.73
C LEU A 31 -8.42 1.47 -7.05
N LEU A 32 -8.71 0.67 -8.08
CA LEU A 32 -8.92 1.15 -9.44
C LEU A 32 -10.40 1.08 -9.83
N ARG A 33 -10.89 2.09 -10.54
CA ARG A 33 -12.17 2.08 -11.25
C ARG A 33 -11.88 2.32 -12.72
N ASN A 34 -12.34 1.42 -13.60
CA ASN A 34 -12.08 1.53 -15.05
C ASN A 34 -10.58 1.74 -15.37
N SER A 35 -9.71 0.97 -14.69
CA SER A 35 -8.24 1.06 -14.81
C SER A 35 -7.60 2.38 -14.35
N GLN A 36 -8.37 3.29 -13.75
CA GLN A 36 -7.86 4.54 -13.16
C GLN A 36 -7.87 4.44 -11.64
N ALA A 37 -6.80 4.92 -11.00
CA ALA A 37 -6.75 4.97 -9.54
C ALA A 37 -7.85 5.87 -8.99
N LEU A 38 -8.56 5.40 -7.97
CA LEU A 38 -9.47 6.23 -7.22
C LEU A 38 -8.68 7.32 -6.49
N PRO A 39 -9.16 8.57 -6.48
CA PRO A 39 -8.47 9.64 -5.80
C PRO A 39 -8.41 9.34 -4.31
N ALA A 40 -7.34 9.79 -3.65
CA ALA A 40 -7.19 9.70 -2.19
C ALA A 40 -8.08 10.70 -1.43
N THR A 41 -9.01 11.36 -2.13
CA THR A 41 -9.98 12.31 -1.56
C THR A 41 -11.32 11.62 -1.31
N ALA A 42 -12.22 12.31 -0.61
CA ALA A 42 -13.57 11.80 -0.41
C ALA A 42 -14.27 11.54 -1.75
N ALA A 43 -14.82 10.34 -1.91
CA ALA A 43 -15.49 9.92 -3.14
C ALA A 43 -16.74 9.08 -2.85
N ALA A 44 -17.66 9.04 -3.82
CA ALA A 44 -18.79 8.12 -3.77
C ALA A 44 -18.29 6.67 -3.85
N LEU A 45 -18.93 5.80 -3.06
CA LEU A 45 -18.62 4.37 -3.07
C LEU A 45 -19.03 3.74 -4.41
N VAL A 46 -18.05 3.22 -5.14
CA VAL A 46 -18.30 2.47 -6.39
C VAL A 46 -18.92 1.10 -6.11
N THR A 47 -19.64 0.53 -7.08
CA THR A 47 -20.19 -0.83 -6.98
C THR A 47 -19.11 -1.89 -7.09
N THR A 48 -18.12 -1.65 -7.96
CA THR A 48 -17.04 -2.58 -8.26
C THR A 48 -15.74 -1.81 -8.41
N ALA A 49 -14.65 -2.43 -7.96
CA ALA A 49 -13.30 -1.88 -8.12
C ALA A 49 -12.31 -3.00 -8.40
N THR A 50 -11.12 -2.65 -8.88
CA THR A 50 -9.99 -3.58 -8.99
C THR A 50 -8.93 -3.21 -7.98
N LEU A 51 -8.61 -4.14 -7.10
CA LEU A 51 -7.54 -4.05 -6.13
C LEU A 51 -6.21 -4.42 -6.79
N ARG A 52 -5.21 -3.55 -6.66
CA ARG A 52 -3.85 -3.78 -7.15
C ARG A 52 -2.86 -3.49 -6.02
N VAL A 53 -1.80 -4.30 -5.94
CA VAL A 53 -0.61 -3.98 -5.14
C VAL A 53 0.44 -3.47 -6.12
N ALA A 54 1.00 -2.30 -5.83
CA ALA A 54 1.93 -1.59 -6.69
C ALA A 54 3.15 -1.11 -5.88
N PRO A 55 4.31 -0.87 -6.53
CA PRO A 55 5.39 -0.18 -5.85
C PRO A 55 4.94 1.23 -5.44
N ALA A 56 5.54 1.74 -4.36
CA ALA A 56 5.31 3.13 -3.95
C ALA A 56 5.75 4.12 -5.03
N ALA A 57 5.20 5.33 -5.02
CA ALA A 57 5.52 6.36 -6.01
C ALA A 57 7.03 6.67 -6.03
N GLY A 58 7.63 6.64 -7.22
CA GLY A 58 9.06 6.90 -7.42
C GLY A 58 9.97 5.68 -7.20
N CYS A 59 9.41 4.50 -6.90
CA CYS A 59 10.15 3.25 -6.82
C CYS A 59 10.18 2.50 -8.17
N PRO A 60 11.19 1.63 -8.39
CA PRO A 60 11.26 0.81 -9.59
C PRO A 60 10.00 -0.05 -9.78
N GLU A 61 9.63 -0.27 -11.03
CA GLU A 61 8.50 -1.14 -11.37
C GLU A 61 8.71 -2.56 -10.82
N GLN A 62 7.70 -3.06 -10.10
CA GLN A 62 7.70 -4.39 -9.53
C GLN A 62 6.27 -4.95 -9.60
N SER A 63 6.17 -6.19 -10.08
CA SER A 63 4.89 -6.91 -10.11
C SER A 63 4.65 -7.61 -8.78
N TYR A 64 3.40 -7.53 -8.30
CA TYR A 64 2.97 -8.15 -7.06
C TYR A 64 1.70 -8.98 -7.29
N ARG A 65 1.53 -10.00 -6.45
CA ARG A 65 0.27 -10.72 -6.26
C ARG A 65 -0.07 -10.78 -4.79
N PHE A 66 -1.36 -10.81 -4.48
CA PHE A 66 -1.85 -11.04 -3.14
C PHE A 66 -2.76 -12.28 -3.09
N ARG A 67 -2.84 -12.94 -1.93
CA ARG A 67 -3.73 -14.09 -1.68
C ARG A 67 -5.07 -13.68 -1.08
N HIS A 68 -5.04 -12.84 -0.05
CA HIS A 68 -6.21 -12.36 0.67
C HIS A 68 -6.09 -10.88 0.97
N ALA A 69 -7.20 -10.16 0.83
CA ALA A 69 -7.37 -8.80 1.31
C ALA A 69 -8.61 -8.73 2.20
N GLU A 70 -8.52 -7.94 3.26
CA GLU A 70 -9.62 -7.63 4.17
C GLU A 70 -10.21 -6.27 3.79
N ILE A 71 -11.52 -6.23 3.59
CA ILE A 71 -12.26 -5.02 3.23
C ILE A 71 -13.24 -4.73 4.35
N THR A 72 -13.18 -3.50 4.87
CA THR A 72 -14.00 -3.06 6.00
C THR A 72 -14.59 -1.69 5.72
N LEU A 73 -15.91 -1.57 5.87
CA LEU A 73 -16.56 -0.27 6.00
C LEU A 73 -16.44 0.19 7.45
N VAL A 74 -15.83 1.34 7.69
CA VAL A 74 -15.55 1.87 9.03
C VAL A 74 -16.27 3.19 9.27
N ARG A 75 -16.92 3.30 10.42
CA ARG A 75 -17.55 4.52 10.93
C ARG A 75 -17.00 4.84 12.31
N HIS A 76 -16.45 6.05 12.47
CA HIS A 76 -15.84 6.49 13.74
C HIS A 76 -14.88 5.46 14.36
N GLY A 77 -14.06 4.81 13.53
CA GLY A 77 -13.07 3.81 13.95
C GLY A 77 -13.62 2.41 14.21
N ARG A 78 -14.93 2.16 14.03
CA ARG A 78 -15.55 0.84 14.22
C ARG A 78 -16.05 0.25 12.90
N PRO A 79 -15.89 -1.06 12.66
CA PRO A 79 -16.53 -1.74 11.53
C PRO A 79 -18.06 -1.57 11.57
N VAL A 80 -18.65 -1.21 10.43
CA VAL A 80 -20.10 -1.08 10.25
C VAL A 80 -20.72 -2.44 9.89
N LEU A 81 -19.97 -3.26 9.15
CA LEU A 81 -20.32 -4.60 8.74
C LEU A 81 -19.16 -5.56 9.09
N PRO A 82 -19.42 -6.89 9.12
CA PRO A 82 -18.35 -7.87 9.17
C PRO A 82 -17.31 -7.66 8.06
N ILE A 83 -16.05 -8.03 8.35
CA ILE A 83 -14.95 -7.94 7.39
C ILE A 83 -15.26 -8.82 6.18
N GLN A 84 -15.14 -8.27 4.98
CA GLN A 84 -15.25 -9.02 3.74
C GLN A 84 -13.85 -9.44 3.28
N LEU A 85 -13.66 -10.74 3.04
CA LEU A 85 -12.42 -11.26 2.46
C LEU A 85 -12.49 -11.25 0.93
N ALA A 86 -11.43 -10.78 0.29
CA ALA A 86 -11.26 -10.80 -1.15
C ALA A 86 -10.03 -11.61 -1.55
N GLU A 87 -10.26 -12.66 -2.34
CA GLU A 87 -9.23 -13.57 -2.87
C GLU A 87 -8.85 -13.25 -4.33
N LYS A 88 -9.56 -12.30 -4.94
CA LYS A 88 -9.38 -11.89 -6.33
C LYS A 88 -9.18 -10.37 -6.40
N PRO A 89 -8.47 -9.86 -7.42
CA PRO A 89 -8.33 -8.42 -7.65
C PRO A 89 -9.68 -7.70 -7.81
N GLN A 90 -10.67 -8.33 -8.44
CA GLN A 90 -11.99 -7.73 -8.64
C GLN A 90 -12.78 -7.75 -7.32
N LEU A 91 -13.10 -6.57 -6.82
CA LEU A 91 -13.89 -6.37 -5.61
C LEU A 91 -15.34 -6.09 -5.95
N ASP A 92 -16.24 -6.82 -5.30
CA ASP A 92 -17.66 -6.48 -5.23
C ASP A 92 -17.93 -5.69 -3.96
N LEU A 93 -18.25 -4.41 -4.13
CA LEU A 93 -18.50 -3.44 -3.06
C LEU A 93 -19.99 -3.11 -2.90
N ARG A 94 -20.87 -3.74 -3.70
CA ARG A 94 -22.33 -3.60 -3.58
C ARG A 94 -22.85 -3.84 -2.16
N PRO A 95 -22.35 -4.82 -1.38
CA PRO A 95 -22.82 -5.06 -0.01
C PRO A 95 -22.67 -3.85 0.92
N PHE A 96 -21.72 -2.95 0.66
CA PHE A 96 -21.50 -1.76 1.49
C PHE A 96 -22.41 -0.57 1.10
N GLN A 97 -23.05 -0.59 -0.07
CA GLN A 97 -23.76 0.57 -0.62
C GLN A 97 -24.98 1.01 0.18
N SER A 98 -25.74 0.05 0.72
CA SER A 98 -26.91 0.35 1.56
C SER A 98 -26.54 0.86 2.94
N HIS A 99 -25.29 0.68 3.39
CA HIS A 99 -24.87 0.93 4.77
C HIS A 99 -23.97 2.14 4.93
N TYR A 100 -23.27 2.57 3.88
CA TYR A 100 -22.33 3.68 3.99
C TYR A 100 -23.02 5.04 4.12
N GLN A 101 -22.36 5.92 4.85
CA GLN A 101 -22.73 7.32 5.08
C GLN A 101 -21.55 8.22 4.72
N THR A 102 -21.83 9.50 4.47
CA THR A 102 -20.77 10.50 4.34
C THR A 102 -19.94 10.56 5.62
N GLY A 103 -18.61 10.51 5.49
CA GLY A 103 -17.68 10.45 6.62
C GLY A 103 -17.25 9.04 7.01
N ASP A 104 -17.89 8.00 6.47
CA ASP A 104 -17.38 6.63 6.59
C ASP A 104 -16.08 6.46 5.79
N GLN A 105 -15.36 5.39 6.06
CA GLN A 105 -14.12 5.03 5.37
C GLN A 105 -14.22 3.60 4.86
N LEU A 106 -13.91 3.39 3.57
CA LEU A 106 -13.61 2.06 3.07
C LEU A 106 -12.13 1.79 3.35
N ARG A 107 -11.84 0.79 4.20
CA ARG A 107 -10.48 0.36 4.51
C ARG A 107 -10.20 -0.98 3.85
N VAL A 108 -9.04 -1.09 3.21
CA VAL A 108 -8.52 -2.32 2.66
C VAL A 108 -7.20 -2.62 3.36
N PHE A 109 -7.05 -3.84 3.88
CA PHE A 109 -5.85 -4.31 4.52
C PHE A 109 -5.35 -5.59 3.84
N ILE A 110 -4.05 -5.69 3.62
CA ILE A 110 -3.40 -6.91 3.14
C ILE A 110 -2.20 -7.19 4.04
N ALA A 111 -2.27 -8.27 4.82
CA ALA A 111 -1.15 -8.74 5.61
C ALA A 111 0.05 -9.09 4.70
N TYR A 112 1.27 -8.78 5.14
CA TYR A 112 2.45 -8.96 4.28
C TYR A 112 2.68 -10.40 3.84
N GLN A 113 2.32 -11.38 4.65
CA GLN A 113 2.38 -12.81 4.31
C GLN A 113 1.47 -13.21 3.14
N ASN A 114 0.44 -12.39 2.87
CA ASN A 114 -0.45 -12.59 1.75
C ASN A 114 0.12 -11.97 0.46
N ILE A 115 1.28 -11.31 0.48
CA ILE A 115 1.88 -10.63 -0.68
C ILE A 115 3.10 -11.41 -1.17
N ALA A 116 3.21 -11.54 -2.49
CA ALA A 116 4.39 -12.05 -3.17
C ALA A 116 4.79 -11.10 -4.31
N THR A 117 6.09 -10.98 -4.54
CA THR A 117 6.62 -10.42 -5.78
C THR A 117 6.53 -11.47 -6.89
N VAL A 118 6.33 -10.99 -8.12
CA VAL A 118 6.30 -11.81 -9.33
C VAL A 118 7.55 -11.50 -10.13
N ALA A 119 8.40 -12.50 -10.32
CA ALA A 119 9.56 -12.42 -11.20
C ALA A 119 9.14 -12.51 -12.69
N PRO A 120 10.00 -12.10 -13.64
CA PRO A 120 9.67 -12.14 -15.07
C PRO A 120 9.31 -13.52 -15.63
N ASP A 121 9.85 -14.59 -15.02
CA ASP A 121 9.55 -15.99 -15.32
C ASP A 121 8.23 -16.49 -14.69
N GLY A 122 7.53 -15.61 -13.96
CA GLY A 122 6.29 -15.93 -13.25
C GLY A 122 6.51 -16.52 -11.85
N THR A 123 7.75 -16.70 -11.41
CA THR A 123 8.06 -17.22 -10.07
C THR A 123 7.55 -16.27 -8.99
N LEU A 124 6.90 -16.84 -7.97
CA LEU A 124 6.37 -16.09 -6.84
C LEU A 124 7.33 -16.17 -5.65
N THR A 125 7.83 -15.02 -5.23
CA THR A 125 8.67 -14.90 -4.04
C THR A 125 7.88 -14.17 -2.95
N PRO A 126 7.62 -14.80 -1.78
CA PRO A 126 6.96 -14.13 -0.66
C PRO A 126 7.66 -12.83 -0.28
N LEU A 127 6.89 -11.77 0.00
CA LEU A 127 7.45 -10.48 0.38
C LEU A 127 8.17 -10.53 1.73
N LEU A 128 7.64 -11.33 2.67
CA LEU A 128 8.34 -11.69 3.91
C LEU A 128 8.95 -13.08 3.78
N SER A 129 10.15 -13.26 4.34
CA SER A 129 10.76 -14.58 4.40
C SER A 129 9.91 -15.54 5.25
N ALA A 130 9.97 -16.84 4.95
CA ALA A 130 9.22 -17.85 5.71
C ALA A 130 9.56 -17.88 7.22
N LYS A 131 10.74 -17.36 7.59
CA LYS A 131 11.18 -17.21 8.99
C LYS A 131 10.45 -16.05 9.68
N ASP A 132 10.18 -14.98 8.94
CA ASP A 132 9.47 -13.79 9.44
C ASP A 132 7.93 -13.99 9.43
N ALA A 133 7.44 -14.90 8.59
CA ALA A 133 6.01 -15.25 8.50
C ALA A 133 5.52 -16.28 9.53
N LYS A 134 6.42 -16.99 10.25
CA LYS A 134 6.03 -17.98 11.27
C LYS A 134 5.60 -17.30 12.57
N SER A 135 4.35 -16.84 12.60
CA SER A 135 3.59 -16.55 13.81
C SER A 135 3.27 -17.86 14.56
N ARG A 136 3.56 -17.94 15.87
CA ARG A 136 3.24 -19.13 16.67
C ARG A 136 1.72 -19.15 16.94
N PRO A 137 0.98 -20.21 16.58
CA PRO A 137 -0.50 -20.21 16.52
C PRO A 137 -1.24 -20.22 17.88
N GLY A 138 -0.62 -19.78 18.98
CA GLY A 138 -1.19 -19.90 20.33
C GLY A 138 -1.22 -18.62 21.15
N LYS A 139 -0.69 -17.50 20.65
CA LYS A 139 -0.68 -16.23 21.38
C LYS A 139 -1.14 -15.13 20.44
N LEU A 140 -2.19 -14.42 20.82
CA LEU A 140 -2.67 -13.22 20.13
C LEU A 140 -1.62 -12.12 20.36
N ASP A 141 -0.52 -12.22 19.61
CA ASP A 141 0.61 -11.32 19.69
C ASP A 141 0.46 -10.29 18.58
N LEU A 142 0.11 -9.06 18.98
CA LEU A 142 -0.08 -7.91 18.08
C LEU A 142 1.22 -7.50 17.36
N GLN A 143 2.36 -8.12 17.70
CA GLN A 143 3.64 -7.93 17.01
C GLN A 143 3.89 -8.93 15.86
N THR A 144 2.99 -9.90 15.65
CA THR A 144 3.08 -10.92 14.60
C THR A 144 2.97 -10.32 13.19
N ALA A 145 3.55 -11.00 12.20
CA ALA A 145 3.44 -10.62 10.79
C ALA A 145 1.97 -10.57 10.30
N ASP A 146 1.07 -11.33 10.92
CA ASP A 146 -0.38 -11.27 10.68
C ASP A 146 -0.96 -9.88 10.98
N SER A 147 -0.36 -9.16 11.93
CA SER A 147 -0.76 -7.80 12.33
C SER A 147 -0.05 -6.72 11.50
N LYS A 148 0.92 -7.10 10.65
CA LYS A 148 1.70 -6.18 9.82
C LYS A 148 1.29 -6.34 8.36
N GLY A 149 0.99 -5.22 7.73
CA GLY A 149 0.60 -5.22 6.33
C GLY A 149 0.53 -3.83 5.76
N ILE A 150 -0.05 -3.75 4.58
CA ILE A 150 -0.31 -2.50 3.88
C ILE A 150 -1.80 -2.18 4.00
N THR A 151 -2.11 -0.90 4.15
CA THR A 151 -3.48 -0.42 4.31
C THR A 151 -3.75 0.68 3.29
N TYR A 152 -4.94 0.64 2.70
CA TYR A 152 -5.51 1.74 1.94
C TYR A 152 -6.81 2.18 2.59
N THR A 153 -7.04 3.48 2.61
CA THR A 153 -8.24 4.09 3.18
C THR A 153 -8.82 5.07 2.18
N LEU A 154 -10.09 4.88 1.82
CA LEU A 154 -10.86 5.80 1.00
C LEU A 154 -11.93 6.46 1.86
N PRO A 155 -11.86 7.77 2.12
CA PRO A 155 -12.97 8.50 2.70
C PRO A 155 -14.17 8.47 1.77
N LEU A 156 -15.36 8.22 2.32
CA LEU A 156 -16.60 8.13 1.55
C LEU A 156 -17.45 9.39 1.73
N ALA A 157 -18.01 9.86 0.63
CA ALA A 157 -19.02 10.91 0.61
C ALA A 157 -20.16 10.47 -0.30
N LYS A 158 -21.41 10.63 0.14
CA LYS A 158 -22.56 10.42 -0.75
C LYS A 158 -22.56 11.49 -1.86
N PRO A 159 -22.96 11.11 -3.09
CA PRO A 159 -23.15 12.07 -4.18
C PRO A 159 -24.23 13.10 -3.84
#